data_AF-A0A8J3C5H7-F1
#
_entry.id   AF-A0A8J3C5H7-F1
#
_cell.length_a   1.000
_cell.length_b   1.000
_cell.length_c   1.000
_cell.angle_alpha   90.00
_cell.angle_beta   90.00
_cell.angle_gamma   90.00
#
_symmetry.space_group_name_H-M   'P 1'
#
loop_
_entity.id
_entity.type
_entity.pdbx_description
1 polymer ?
#
loop_
_entity_poly.entity_id
_entity_poly.type
_entity_poly.pdbx_seq_one_letter_code
_entity_poly.pdbx_strand_id
1 'polypeptide(L)'
;MSVDKHIFVDNQLVMGIECKNYTENAMLKRILVDFHLLKTLYPNISCYLFQLESQLGGDYSALPETPLGSKPTHSIMSYFESVNLNIVTLLKGERNINQPTHKNFKPLDEQILIKTIKLIENELKIYL
;
A
#
# COMPACT_ATOMS: atom_id res chain seq x y z
N MET A 1 3.11 -5.50 -16.92
CA MET A 1 3.13 -4.67 -15.70
C MET A 1 2.91 -5.62 -14.54
N SER A 2 3.75 -5.58 -13.51
CA SER A 2 3.72 -6.59 -12.43
C SER A 2 3.12 -5.97 -11.17
N VAL A 3 1.81 -5.72 -11.18
CA VAL A 3 1.04 -5.50 -9.95
C VAL A 3 0.60 -6.87 -9.44
N ASP A 4 0.80 -7.15 -8.16
CA ASP A 4 0.58 -8.49 -7.60
C ASP A 4 -0.88 -8.97 -7.71
N LYS A 5 -1.86 -8.07 -7.54
CA LYS A 5 -3.29 -8.38 -7.71
C LYS A 5 -4.02 -7.32 -8.52
N HIS A 6 -4.83 -7.81 -9.46
CA HIS A 6 -5.77 -7.02 -10.26
C HIS A 6 -7.18 -7.45 -9.89
N ILE A 7 -8.03 -6.48 -9.55
CA ILE A 7 -9.44 -6.74 -9.21
C ILE A 7 -10.31 -6.20 -10.34
N PHE A 8 -11.16 -7.09 -10.86
CA PHE A 8 -12.10 -6.79 -11.92
C PHE A 8 -13.52 -6.87 -11.39
N VAL A 9 -14.33 -5.87 -11.71
CA VAL A 9 -15.79 -5.89 -11.54
C VAL A 9 -16.40 -5.56 -12.89
N ASP A 10 -17.38 -6.35 -13.33
CA ASP A 10 -18.02 -6.23 -14.65
C ASP A 10 -17.01 -6.10 -15.81
N ASN A 11 -15.94 -6.90 -15.73
CA ASN A 11 -14.88 -6.95 -16.73
C ASN A 11 -14.05 -5.65 -16.87
N GLN A 12 -14.21 -4.69 -15.95
CA GLN A 12 -13.40 -3.49 -15.83
C GLN A 12 -12.36 -3.65 -14.72
N LEU A 13 -11.12 -3.26 -14.98
CA LEU A 13 -10.09 -3.20 -13.94
C LEU A 13 -10.42 -2.01 -13.02
N VAL A 14 -10.74 -2.28 -11.76
CA VAL A 14 -11.15 -1.25 -10.79
C VAL A 14 -10.09 -0.97 -9.74
N MET A 15 -9.25 -1.96 -9.43
CA MET A 15 -8.23 -1.82 -8.39
C MET A 15 -6.97 -2.63 -8.72
N GLY A 16 -5.81 -2.05 -8.45
CA GLY A 16 -4.52 -2.73 -8.43
C GLY A 16 -3.93 -2.72 -7.02
N ILE A 17 -3.47 -3.89 -6.55
CA ILE A 17 -2.84 -4.05 -5.24
C ILE A 17 -1.44 -4.63 -5.42
N GLU A 18 -0.45 -3.92 -4.90
CA GLU A 18 0.91 -4.40 -4.74
C GLU A 18 1.12 -4.92 -3.33
N CYS A 19 1.78 -6.08 -3.17
CA CYS A 19 2.02 -6.71 -1.88
C CYS A 19 3.52 -6.78 -1.58
N LYS A 20 3.92 -6.36 -0.38
CA LYS A 20 5.32 -6.41 0.07
C LYS A 20 5.42 -6.87 1.51
N ASN A 21 6.49 -7.60 1.83
CA ASN A 21 6.79 -7.85 3.25
C ASN A 21 7.20 -6.57 3.96
N TYR A 22 7.94 -5.70 3.28
CA TYR A 22 8.21 -4.35 3.74
C TYR A 22 8.47 -3.44 2.54
N THR A 23 8.29 -2.14 2.74
CA THR A 23 8.57 -1.15 1.69
C THR A 23 9.54 -0.09 2.18
N GLU A 24 10.58 0.16 1.39
CA GLU A 24 11.47 1.33 1.54
C GLU A 24 11.24 2.32 0.39
N ASN A 25 11.80 3.53 0.50
CA ASN A 25 11.58 4.60 -0.48
C ASN A 25 11.97 4.24 -1.93
N ALA A 26 12.99 3.38 -2.13
CA ALA A 26 13.38 2.93 -3.47
C ALA A 26 12.32 2.02 -4.10
N MET A 27 11.74 1.10 -3.31
CA MET A 27 10.64 0.24 -3.75
C MET A 27 9.38 1.07 -4.02
N LEU A 28 9.07 2.03 -3.14
CA LEU A 28 7.92 2.93 -3.30
C LEU A 28 7.96 3.68 -4.65
N LYS A 29 9.14 4.20 -5.05
CA LYS A 29 9.30 4.86 -6.37
C LYS A 29 8.91 3.93 -7.52
N ARG A 30 9.33 2.67 -7.47
CA ARG A 30 9.01 1.69 -8.52
C ARG A 30 7.52 1.40 -8.57
N ILE A 31 6.90 1.21 -7.41
CA ILE A 31 5.45 0.99 -7.28
C ILE A 31 4.66 2.18 -7.85
N LEU A 32 5.10 3.41 -7.56
CA LEU A 32 4.46 4.61 -8.10
C LEU A 32 4.63 4.73 -9.62
N VAL A 33 5.79 4.37 -10.18
CA VAL A 33 5.98 4.32 -11.64
C VAL A 33 5.05 3.28 -12.27
N ASP A 34 4.96 2.08 -11.68
CA ASP A 34 4.10 1.02 -12.17
C ASP A 34 2.62 1.46 -12.15
N PHE A 35 2.14 2.07 -11.05
CA PHE A 35 0.78 2.60 -11.00
C PHE A 35 0.55 3.81 -11.90
N HIS A 36 1.54 4.68 -12.07
CA HIS A 36 1.44 5.82 -12.98
C HIS A 36 1.22 5.33 -14.41
N LEU A 37 2.01 4.35 -14.86
CA LEU A 37 1.81 3.70 -16.16
C LEU A 37 0.43 3.03 -16.23
N LEU A 38 -0.06 2.41 -15.15
CA LEU A 38 -1.32 1.68 -15.18
C LEU A 38 -2.49 2.63 -15.33
N LYS A 39 -2.42 3.79 -14.66
CA LYS A 39 -3.42 4.85 -14.78
C LYS A 39 -3.45 5.52 -16.16
N THR A 40 -2.42 5.39 -16.98
CA THR A 40 -2.50 5.82 -18.39
C THR A 40 -3.51 5.00 -19.20
N LEU A 41 -3.70 3.72 -18.83
CA LEU A 41 -4.65 2.81 -19.46
C LEU A 41 -5.99 2.79 -18.74
N TYR A 42 -5.96 2.90 -17.41
CA TYR A 42 -7.15 2.86 -16.56
C TYR A 42 -7.16 4.03 -15.57
N PRO A 43 -7.57 5.24 -15.98
CA PRO A 43 -7.43 6.47 -15.17
C PRO A 43 -8.10 6.41 -13.80
N ASN A 44 -9.18 5.65 -13.68
CA ASN A 44 -10.02 5.61 -12.48
C ASN A 44 -9.67 4.47 -11.50
N ILE A 45 -8.59 3.71 -11.74
CA ILE A 45 -8.25 2.61 -10.82
C ILE A 45 -7.81 3.13 -9.45
N SER A 46 -8.19 2.39 -8.43
CA SER A 46 -7.68 2.54 -7.07
C SER A 46 -6.35 1.78 -6.94
N CYS A 47 -5.35 2.44 -6.38
CA CYS A 47 -3.99 1.92 -6.26
C CYS A 47 -3.68 1.65 -4.79
N TYR A 48 -3.31 0.41 -4.46
CA TYR A 48 -2.99 0.00 -3.09
C TYR A 48 -1.61 -0.60 -2.98
N LEU A 49 -0.94 -0.32 -1.87
CA LEU A 49 0.25 -1.00 -1.40
C LEU A 49 -0.08 -1.66 -0.06
N PHE A 50 -0.11 -2.99 -0.04
CA PHE A 50 -0.23 -3.77 1.18
C PHE A 50 1.16 -4.19 1.63
N GLN A 51 1.57 -3.72 2.80
CA GLN A 51 2.85 -4.10 3.39
C GLN A 51 2.66 -4.74 4.77
N LEU A 52 3.47 -5.75 5.09
CA LEU A 52 3.50 -6.27 6.45
C LEU A 52 4.15 -5.25 7.38
N GLU A 53 5.38 -4.83 7.10
CA GLU A 53 6.11 -3.84 7.89
C GLU A 53 6.40 -2.57 7.08
N SER A 54 6.54 -1.43 7.75
CA SER A 54 7.05 -0.20 7.11
C SER A 54 8.56 -0.09 7.25
N GLN A 55 9.24 0.37 6.19
CA GLN A 55 10.56 1.01 6.22
C GLN A 55 10.52 2.39 5.53
N LEU A 56 9.33 2.98 5.44
CA LEU A 56 9.08 4.29 4.85
C LEU A 56 9.37 5.42 5.85
N GLY A 57 9.51 5.07 7.14
CA GLY A 57 9.59 6.01 8.25
C GLY A 57 8.28 6.76 8.47
N GLY A 58 8.34 7.79 9.32
CA GLY A 58 7.14 8.55 9.68
C GLY A 58 6.19 7.73 10.53
N ASP A 59 4.88 7.87 10.29
CA ASP A 59 3.83 7.21 11.06
C ASP A 59 3.28 5.92 10.40
N TYR A 60 3.79 5.52 9.24
CA TYR A 60 3.36 4.28 8.57
C TYR A 60 3.58 3.01 9.42
N SER A 61 4.54 3.03 10.35
CA SER A 61 4.75 1.96 11.32
C SER A 61 3.94 2.12 12.61
N ALA A 62 3.43 3.31 12.90
CA ALA A 62 2.65 3.59 14.10
C ALA A 62 1.18 3.13 13.97
N LEU A 63 0.74 2.85 12.74
CA LEU A 63 -0.62 2.44 12.41
C LEU A 63 -1.72 3.43 12.87
N PRO A 64 -1.56 4.75 12.60
CA PRO A 64 -2.63 5.70 12.85
C PRO A 64 -3.82 5.43 11.91
N GLU A 65 -4.98 6.01 12.23
CA GLU A 65 -6.16 5.90 11.35
C GLU A 65 -5.94 6.56 9.99
N THR A 66 -5.23 7.69 9.96
CA THR A 66 -4.86 8.41 8.74
C THR A 66 -3.35 8.63 8.75
N PRO A 67 -2.57 7.79 8.04
CA PRO A 67 -1.13 7.97 7.97
C PRO A 67 -0.81 9.19 7.10
N LEU A 68 0.01 10.09 7.66
CA LEU A 68 0.59 11.19 6.89
C LEU A 68 1.81 10.66 6.13
N GLY A 69 2.69 9.93 6.80
CA GLY A 69 3.94 9.40 6.26
C GLY A 69 5.15 10.24 6.65
N SER A 70 6.31 9.91 6.08
CA SER A 70 7.55 10.66 6.29
C SER A 70 7.72 11.76 5.23
N LYS A 71 8.54 12.78 5.52
CA LYS A 71 8.89 13.82 4.53
C LYS A 71 9.43 13.22 3.21
N PRO A 72 10.39 12.26 3.23
CA PRO A 72 10.84 11.58 2.01
C PRO A 72 9.71 10.91 1.24
N THR A 73 8.81 10.20 1.92
CA THR A 73 7.68 9.51 1.27
C THR A 73 6.74 10.50 0.60
N HIS A 74 6.36 11.58 1.29
CA HIS A 74 5.54 12.65 0.73
C HIS A 74 6.18 13.30 -0.50
N SER A 75 7.47 13.64 -0.42
CA SER A 75 8.19 14.23 -1.55
C SER A 75 8.24 13.29 -2.75
N ILE A 76 8.34 11.99 -2.54
CA ILE A 76 8.30 11.01 -3.64
C ILE A 76 6.91 10.95 -4.25
N MET A 77 5.85 10.84 -3.43
CA MET A 77 4.47 10.75 -3.90
C MET A 77 4.04 12.00 -4.68
N SER A 78 4.54 13.20 -4.31
CA SER A 78 4.21 14.43 -5.04
C SER A 78 4.70 14.47 -6.49
N TYR A 79 5.68 13.65 -6.89
CA TYR A 79 6.09 13.53 -8.30
C TYR A 79 5.09 12.74 -9.16
N PHE A 80 4.15 12.04 -8.53
CA PHE A 80 3.17 11.18 -9.19
C PHE A 80 1.75 11.63 -8.85
N GLU A 81 1.41 12.88 -9.18
CA GLU A 81 0.13 13.52 -8.81
C GLU A 81 -1.11 12.72 -9.24
N SER A 82 -1.02 11.98 -10.36
CA SER A 82 -2.12 11.13 -10.83
C SER A 82 -2.31 9.86 -10.01
N VAL A 83 -1.32 9.44 -9.21
CA VAL A 83 -1.34 8.20 -8.44
C VAL A 83 -1.67 8.50 -6.99
N ASN A 84 -2.94 8.33 -6.63
CA ASN A 84 -3.34 8.27 -5.23
C ASN A 84 -3.08 6.87 -4.67
N LEU A 85 -1.88 6.65 -4.12
CA LEU A 85 -1.45 5.36 -3.57
C LEU A 85 -1.89 5.22 -2.11
N ASN A 86 -2.78 4.27 -1.84
CA ASN A 86 -3.21 3.92 -0.49
C ASN A 86 -2.28 2.87 0.12
N ILE A 87 -1.55 3.24 1.16
CA ILE A 87 -0.59 2.35 1.83
C ILE A 87 -1.23 1.74 3.08
N VAL A 88 -1.32 0.42 3.14
CA VAL A 88 -1.83 -0.34 4.28
C VAL A 88 -0.68 -1.11 4.92
N THR A 89 -0.34 -0.78 6.16
CA THR A 89 0.64 -1.51 6.97
C THR A 89 -0.07 -2.44 7.95
N LEU A 90 0.33 -3.71 8.03
CA LEU A 90 -0.35 -4.71 8.86
C LEU A 90 0.31 -4.96 10.22
N LEU A 91 1.61 -4.73 10.35
CA LEU A 91 2.39 -4.99 11.56
C LEU A 91 2.93 -3.68 12.15
N LYS A 92 2.75 -3.53 13.47
CA LYS A 92 3.20 -2.34 14.19
C LYS A 92 4.74 -2.28 14.29
N GLY A 93 5.27 -1.07 14.19
CA GLY A 93 6.71 -0.78 14.30
C GLY A 93 7.47 -0.92 12.98
N GLU A 94 8.59 -0.21 12.86
CA GLU A 94 9.44 -0.24 11.67
C GLU A 94 10.15 -1.60 11.49
N ARG A 95 10.51 -1.90 10.24
CA ARG A 95 11.32 -3.06 9.86
C ARG A 95 12.68 -3.03 10.57
N ASN A 96 13.02 -4.10 11.29
CA ASN A 96 14.34 -4.25 11.90
C ASN A 96 15.40 -4.70 10.88
N ILE A 97 16.08 -3.75 10.24
CA ILE A 97 17.09 -4.03 9.20
C ILE A 97 18.24 -4.96 9.63
N ASN A 98 18.51 -5.07 10.94
CA ASN A 98 19.60 -5.89 11.46
C ASN A 98 19.22 -7.38 11.64
N GLN A 99 17.95 -7.74 11.42
CA GLN A 99 17.46 -9.10 11.57
C GLN A 99 16.73 -9.57 10.32
N PRO A 100 16.84 -10.86 9.94
CA PRO A 100 16.07 -11.42 8.85
C PRO A 100 14.58 -11.50 9.19
N THR A 101 13.72 -11.20 8.22
CA THR A 101 12.25 -11.13 8.38
C THR A 101 11.63 -12.45 8.82
N HIS A 102 12.18 -13.59 8.37
CA HIS A 102 11.67 -14.92 8.68
C HIS A 102 12.07 -15.44 10.08
N LYS A 103 12.82 -14.65 10.87
CA LYS A 103 13.23 -15.04 12.24
C LYS A 103 12.69 -14.10 13.32
N ASN A 104 12.11 -12.96 12.93
CA ASN A 104 11.55 -11.98 13.85
C ASN A 104 10.08 -11.76 13.52
N PHE A 105 9.21 -12.43 14.27
CA PHE A 105 7.77 -12.37 14.07
C PHE A 105 7.16 -11.28 14.94
N LYS A 106 6.49 -10.33 14.30
CA LYS A 106 5.65 -9.34 15.00
C LYS A 106 4.23 -9.88 15.11
N PRO A 107 3.52 -9.59 16.22
CA PRO A 107 2.12 -9.96 16.35
C PRO A 107 1.28 -9.20 15.31
N LEU A 108 0.37 -9.93 14.68
CA LEU A 108 -0.66 -9.38 13.81
C LEU A 108 -1.92 -9.14 14.64
N ASP A 109 -2.36 -7.89 14.70
CA ASP A 109 -3.59 -7.54 15.41
C ASP A 109 -4.79 -7.78 14.48
N GLU A 110 -5.73 -8.60 14.94
CA GLU A 110 -6.98 -8.90 14.23
C GLU A 110 -7.78 -7.63 13.91
N GLN A 111 -7.73 -6.61 14.77
CA GLN A 111 -8.42 -5.35 14.51
C GLN A 111 -7.90 -4.64 13.26
N ILE A 112 -6.59 -4.75 12.98
CA ILE A 112 -6.00 -4.19 11.76
C ILE A 112 -6.56 -4.93 10.54
N LEU A 113 -6.65 -6.27 10.60
CA LEU A 113 -7.23 -7.05 9.52
C LEU A 113 -8.68 -6.68 9.25
N ILE A 114 -9.50 -6.56 10.30
CA ILE A 114 -10.91 -6.14 10.18
C ILE A 114 -10.99 -4.75 9.55
N LYS A 115 -10.13 -3.80 9.95
CA LYS A 115 -10.07 -2.46 9.35
C LYS A 115 -9.70 -2.52 7.87
N THR A 116 -8.69 -3.32 7.50
CA THR A 116 -8.28 -3.50 6.11
C THR A 116 -9.38 -4.12 5.26
N ILE A 117 -10.09 -5.13 5.79
CA ILE A 117 -11.24 -5.76 5.11
C ILE A 117 -12.33 -4.71 4.86
N LYS A 118 -12.73 -3.95 5.90
CA LYS A 118 -13.73 -2.88 5.77
C LYS A 118 -13.32 -1.79 4.79
N LEU A 119 -12.03 -1.47 4.74
CA LEU A 119 -11.50 -0.50 3.78
C LEU A 119 -11.73 -0.98 2.35
N ILE A 120 -11.36 -2.22 2.04
CA ILE A 120 -11.56 -2.80 0.70
C ILE A 120 -13.04 -3.00 0.39
N GLU A 121 -13.85 -3.42 1.37
CA GLU A 121 -15.31 -3.54 1.23
C GLU A 121 -15.92 -2.20 0.82
N ASN A 122 -15.59 -1.11 1.52
CA ASN A 122 -16.11 0.22 1.21
C ASN A 122 -15.67 0.71 -0.17
N GLU A 123 -14.42 0.45 -0.57
CA GLU A 123 -13.89 0.82 -1.88
C GLU A 123 -14.63 0.09 -3.01
N LEU A 124 -14.94 -1.20 -2.82
CA LEU A 124 -15.60 -2.03 -3.82
C LEU A 124 -17.13 -1.86 -3.83
N LYS A 125 -17.71 -1.34 -2.75
CA LYS A 125 -19.16 -1.16 -2.61
C LYS A 125 -19.79 -0.27 -3.69
N ILE A 126 -19.02 0.63 -4.29
CA ILE A 126 -19.50 1.48 -5.39
C ILE A 126 -19.82 0.70 -6.67
N TYR A 127 -19.38 -0.55 -6.76
CA TYR A 127 -19.59 -1.44 -7.90
C TYR A 127 -20.62 -2.56 -7.62
N LEU A 128 -21.28 -2.55 -6.45
CA LEU A 128 -22.34 -3.48 -6.06
C LEU A 128 -23.71 -2.80 -6.08
#